data_AF-A0A3S4IZ59-F1
#
_entry.id   AF-A0A3S4IZ59-F1
#
_cell.length_a   1.000
_cell.length_b   1.000
_cell.length_c   1.000
_cell.angle_alpha   90.00
_cell.angle_beta   90.00
_cell.angle_gamma   90.00
#
_symmetry.space_group_name_H-M   'P 1'
#
loop_
_entity.id
_entity.type
_entity.pdbx_description
1 polymer ?
#
loop_
_entity_poly.entity_id
_entity_poly.type
_entity_poly.pdbx_seq_one_letter_code
_entity_poly.pdbx_strand_id
1 'polypeptide(L)'
;MSQPPYIRPEFERELPPLRNLPVETPLPLSQRLWNQTWLRKCLIVALVLALWEIAARIQQNDLMLPGVLQTLQAFSEDMRNGELPEKIVNSLSTLLKGYLAGSALALIASALAVTTQFGRDLLSTLTAMLNPLPAIALLPLALLWFGLGNASLIFVLIHSVMWPIALNTWSGFSSVPETLRMAGRNYGPQRATLCDHDSYSGIVARYPVRAQDRLGVRLAHVDCRRTGIWRVQRRRRPGLVYLPESQ
;
A
#
# COMPACT_ATOMS: atom_id res chain seq x y z
N MET A 1 -32.85 -8.03 46.52
CA MET A 1 -34.09 -7.80 45.77
C MET A 1 -33.76 -6.90 44.58
N SER A 2 -33.52 -7.48 43.40
CA SER A 2 -33.22 -6.73 42.17
C SER A 2 -34.53 -6.15 41.62
N GLN A 3 -34.66 -4.82 41.61
CA GLN A 3 -35.81 -4.19 40.98
C GLN A 3 -35.77 -4.44 39.46
N PRO A 4 -36.92 -4.81 38.83
CA PRO A 4 -36.97 -4.91 37.39
C PRO A 4 -36.71 -3.53 36.76
N PRO A 5 -36.02 -3.48 35.60
CA PRO A 5 -35.71 -2.22 34.94
C PRO A 5 -37.00 -1.47 34.57
N TYR A 6 -37.02 -0.18 34.83
CA TYR A 6 -38.12 0.72 34.46
C TYR A 6 -38.27 0.76 32.93
N ILE A 7 -39.36 0.20 32.42
CA ILE A 7 -39.69 0.21 30.99
C ILE A 7 -40.34 1.56 30.68
N ARG A 8 -39.63 2.40 29.91
CA ARG A 8 -40.12 3.71 29.47
C ARG A 8 -41.23 3.46 28.43
N PRO A 9 -42.47 3.97 28.62
CA PRO A 9 -43.54 3.75 27.65
C PRO A 9 -43.16 4.35 26.29
N GLU A 10 -43.11 3.52 25.26
CA GLU A 10 -42.97 3.94 23.88
C GLU A 10 -44.24 4.69 23.43
N PHE A 11 -44.11 6.01 23.27
CA PHE A 11 -45.16 6.80 22.65
C PHE A 11 -44.94 6.77 21.14
N GLU A 12 -45.73 5.96 20.42
CA GLU A 12 -45.83 6.07 18.97
C GLU A 12 -46.57 7.39 18.65
N ARG A 13 -45.81 8.42 18.31
CA ARG A 13 -46.37 9.67 17.76
C ARG A 13 -46.56 9.46 16.27
N GLU A 14 -47.81 9.37 15.83
CA GLU A 14 -48.12 9.51 14.41
C GLU A 14 -47.71 10.92 13.95
N LEU A 15 -46.66 10.97 13.13
CA LEU A 15 -46.19 12.22 12.56
C LEU A 15 -47.27 12.75 11.60
N PRO A 16 -47.70 14.02 11.72
CA PRO A 16 -48.65 14.59 10.77
C PRO A 16 -48.07 14.47 9.36
N PRO A 17 -48.88 14.12 8.35
CA PRO A 17 -48.38 13.92 7.00
C PRO A 17 -47.75 15.22 6.51
N LEU A 18 -46.46 15.16 6.16
CA LEU A 18 -45.64 16.27 5.65
C LEU A 18 -46.13 16.68 4.24
N ARG A 19 -47.36 17.17 4.12
CA ARG A 19 -48.02 17.48 2.84
C ARG A 19 -47.62 18.84 2.27
N ASN A 20 -47.17 19.76 3.13
CA ASN A 20 -47.00 21.18 2.78
C ASN A 20 -45.64 21.77 3.19
N LEU A 21 -44.61 20.93 3.38
CA LEU A 21 -43.26 21.49 3.46
C LEU A 21 -42.83 21.88 2.04
N PRO A 22 -42.34 23.12 1.81
CA PRO A 22 -41.79 23.49 0.52
C PRO A 22 -40.61 22.56 0.21
N VAL A 23 -40.87 21.59 -0.65
CA VAL A 23 -39.88 20.63 -1.13
C VAL A 23 -38.91 21.41 -2.00
N GLU A 24 -37.71 21.63 -1.46
CA GLU A 24 -36.53 22.17 -2.13
C GLU A 24 -36.77 23.39 -3.02
N THR A 25 -36.59 24.59 -2.47
CA THR A 25 -36.36 25.76 -3.32
C THR A 25 -35.14 25.49 -4.19
N PRO A 26 -35.24 25.54 -5.54
CA PRO A 26 -34.08 25.32 -6.39
C PRO A 26 -33.02 26.37 -6.04
N LEU A 27 -31.83 25.88 -5.65
CA LEU A 27 -30.68 26.75 -5.37
C LEU A 27 -30.48 27.72 -6.55
N PRO A 28 -30.22 29.01 -6.27
CA PRO A 28 -29.96 29.99 -7.31
C PRO A 28 -28.81 29.52 -8.21
N LEU A 29 -28.91 29.83 -9.51
CA LEU A 29 -27.94 29.37 -10.52
C LEU A 29 -26.49 29.73 -10.14
N SER A 30 -26.27 30.87 -9.50
CA SER A 30 -24.95 31.29 -8.98
C SER A 30 -24.36 30.31 -7.97
N GLN A 31 -25.17 29.82 -7.01
CA GLN A 31 -24.72 28.80 -6.05
C GLN A 31 -24.50 27.45 -6.73
N ARG A 32 -25.33 27.08 -7.73
CA ARG A 32 -25.12 25.84 -8.50
C ARG A 32 -23.83 25.86 -9.31
N LEU A 33 -23.52 26.98 -9.96
CA LEU A 33 -22.27 27.18 -10.70
C LEU A 33 -21.06 27.19 -9.76
N TRP A 34 -21.15 27.87 -8.61
CA TRP A 34 -20.05 27.95 -7.63
C TRP A 34 -19.78 26.64 -6.88
N ASN A 35 -20.81 25.80 -6.73
CA ASN A 35 -20.68 24.47 -6.15
C ASN A 35 -20.00 23.47 -7.11
N GLN A 36 -19.83 23.81 -8.39
CA GLN A 36 -19.09 22.96 -9.33
C GLN A 36 -17.59 23.07 -9.10
N THR A 37 -17.02 21.99 -8.55
CA THR A 37 -15.59 21.92 -8.20
C THR A 37 -14.65 22.18 -9.38
N TRP A 38 -15.02 21.76 -10.59
CA TRP A 38 -14.18 22.00 -11.78
C TRP A 38 -14.14 23.49 -12.16
N LEU A 39 -15.27 24.19 -12.12
CA LEU A 39 -15.34 25.63 -12.44
C LEU A 39 -14.50 26.46 -11.47
N ARG A 40 -14.60 26.16 -10.16
CA ARG A 40 -13.77 26.80 -9.13
C ARG A 40 -12.28 26.57 -9.37
N LYS A 41 -11.87 25.34 -9.71
CA LYS A 41 -10.48 25.02 -10.04
C LYS A 41 -9.99 25.75 -11.30
N CYS A 42 -10.80 25.77 -12.36
CA CYS A 42 -10.48 26.50 -13.59
C CYS A 42 -10.33 28.01 -13.35
N LEU A 43 -11.21 28.61 -12.54
CA LEU A 43 -11.13 30.02 -12.19
C LEU A 43 -9.87 30.34 -11.39
N ILE A 44 -9.49 29.48 -10.44
CA ILE A 44 -8.24 29.63 -9.69
C ILE A 44 -7.04 29.57 -10.62
N VAL A 45 -6.98 28.58 -11.53
CA VAL A 45 -5.89 28.45 -12.50
C VAL A 45 -5.84 29.68 -13.43
N ALA A 46 -6.98 30.12 -13.96
CA ALA A 46 -7.06 31.30 -14.81
C ALA A 46 -6.59 32.56 -14.09
N LEU A 47 -6.94 32.73 -12.81
CA LEU A 47 -6.49 33.85 -12.00
C LEU A 47 -4.98 33.82 -11.76
N VAL A 48 -4.39 32.65 -11.50
CA VAL A 48 -2.93 32.49 -11.38
C VAL A 48 -2.23 32.82 -12.71
N LEU A 49 -2.75 32.34 -13.84
CA LEU A 49 -2.20 32.66 -15.17
C LEU A 49 -2.31 34.14 -15.49
N ALA A 50 -3.43 34.79 -15.15
CA ALA A 50 -3.60 36.22 -15.35
C ALA A 50 -2.62 37.03 -14.48
N LEU A 51 -2.44 36.66 -13.21
CA LEU A 51 -1.45 37.29 -12.34
C LEU A 51 -0.02 37.10 -12.87
N TRP A 52 0.31 35.92 -13.38
CA TRP A 52 1.60 35.67 -14.02
C TRP A 52 1.80 36.54 -15.26
N GLU A 53 0.82 36.61 -16.17
CA GLU A 53 0.90 37.45 -17.36
C GLU A 53 1.05 38.94 -17.00
N ILE A 54 0.34 39.42 -15.96
CA ILE A 54 0.49 40.79 -15.46
C ILE A 54 1.90 40.99 -14.88
N ALA A 55 2.41 40.06 -14.07
CA ALA A 55 3.75 40.14 -13.50
C ALA A 55 4.84 40.14 -14.60
N ALA A 56 4.69 39.31 -15.64
CA ALA A 56 5.58 39.28 -16.79
C ALA A 56 5.60 40.63 -17.51
N ARG A 57 4.42 41.20 -17.75
CA ARG A 57 4.29 42.53 -18.37
C ARG A 57 4.83 43.65 -17.48
N ILE A 58 4.80 43.53 -16.16
CA ILE A 58 5.42 44.53 -15.27
C ILE A 58 6.94 44.41 -15.29
N GLN A 59 7.47 43.19 -15.32
CA GLN A 59 8.92 42.93 -15.29
C GLN A 59 9.63 43.45 -16.56
N GLN A 60 8.94 43.49 -17.71
CA GLN A 60 9.46 44.02 -18.99
C GLN A 60 10.81 43.41 -19.41
N ASN A 61 11.08 42.17 -18.97
CA ASN A 61 12.31 41.45 -19.28
C ASN A 61 11.98 39.99 -19.58
N ASP A 62 11.81 39.70 -20.87
CA ASP A 62 11.46 38.39 -21.39
C ASP A 62 12.50 37.30 -21.03
N LEU A 63 13.74 37.71 -20.73
CA LEU A 63 14.81 36.78 -20.34
C LEU A 63 14.68 36.32 -18.87
N MET A 64 14.13 37.17 -18.01
CA MET A 64 13.93 36.84 -16.59
C MET A 64 12.59 36.15 -16.35
N LEU A 65 11.53 36.59 -17.03
CA LEU A 65 10.20 36.05 -16.84
C LEU A 65 9.35 36.17 -18.12
N PRO A 66 9.40 35.16 -19.00
CA PRO A 66 8.56 35.16 -20.20
C PRO A 66 7.08 35.13 -19.82
N GLY A 67 6.26 35.79 -20.63
CA GLY A 67 4.80 35.80 -20.46
C GLY A 67 4.17 34.43 -20.71
N VAL A 68 2.91 34.29 -20.32
CA VAL A 68 2.15 33.04 -20.52
C VAL A 68 1.98 32.79 -22.02
N LEU A 69 1.66 33.84 -22.78
CA LEU A 69 1.44 33.71 -24.22
C LEU A 69 2.72 33.36 -24.99
N GLN A 70 3.85 33.99 -24.64
CA GLN A 70 5.16 33.66 -25.21
C GLN A 70 5.53 32.21 -24.94
N THR A 71 5.31 31.75 -23.70
CA THR A 71 5.60 30.36 -23.31
C THR A 71 4.74 29.37 -24.11
N LEU A 72 3.45 29.69 -24.34
CA LEU A 72 2.55 28.87 -25.16
C LEU A 72 2.94 28.84 -26.65
N GLN A 73 3.41 29.96 -27.19
CA GLN A 73 3.92 30.05 -28.55
C GLN A 73 5.18 29.20 -28.73
N ALA A 74 6.18 29.41 -27.88
CA ALA A 74 7.41 28.61 -27.88
C ALA A 74 7.11 27.11 -27.72
N PHE A 75 6.20 26.75 -26.81
CA PHE A 75 5.75 25.35 -26.66
C PHE A 75 5.14 24.80 -27.95
N SER A 76 4.27 25.55 -28.63
CA SER A 76 3.67 25.10 -29.90
C SER A 76 4.69 25.01 -31.03
N GLU A 77 5.68 25.91 -31.07
CA GLU A 77 6.75 25.91 -32.07
C GLU A 77 7.67 24.71 -31.86
N ASP A 78 8.18 24.50 -30.64
CA ASP A 78 9.07 23.38 -30.31
C ASP A 78 8.37 22.02 -30.47
N MET A 79 7.06 21.97 -30.23
CA MET A 79 6.23 20.79 -30.47
C MET A 79 6.12 20.47 -31.97
N ARG A 80 5.98 21.48 -32.83
CA ARG A 80 5.89 21.31 -34.29
C ARG A 80 7.24 21.02 -34.93
N ASN A 81 8.30 21.64 -34.41
CA ASN A 81 9.68 21.48 -34.89
C ASN A 81 10.29 20.12 -34.49
N GLY A 82 9.66 19.38 -33.56
CA GLY A 82 10.10 18.06 -33.13
C GLY A 82 11.20 18.08 -32.08
N GLU A 83 11.76 19.25 -31.76
CA GLU A 83 12.82 19.41 -30.75
C GLU A 83 12.32 19.00 -29.34
N LEU A 84 11.11 19.41 -28.95
CA LEU A 84 10.56 19.06 -27.65
C LEU A 84 10.26 17.55 -27.52
N PRO A 85 9.57 16.91 -28.49
CA PRO A 85 9.42 15.45 -28.52
C PRO A 85 10.74 14.69 -28.43
N GLU A 86 11.78 15.13 -29.14
CA GLU A 86 13.10 14.48 -29.11
C GLU A 86 13.71 14.54 -27.70
N LYS A 87 13.70 15.72 -27.07
CA LYS A 87 14.19 15.88 -25.68
C LYS A 87 13.38 15.05 -24.69
N ILE A 88 12.06 14.94 -24.87
CA ILE A 88 11.18 14.09 -24.05
C ILE A 88 11.60 12.63 -24.18
N VAL A 89 11.78 12.13 -25.41
CA VAL A 89 12.19 10.74 -25.66
C VAL A 89 13.57 10.46 -25.07
N ASN A 90 14.53 11.37 -25.24
CA ASN A 90 15.88 11.22 -24.69
C ASN A 90 15.87 11.16 -23.16
N SER A 91 15.10 12.03 -22.52
CA SER A 91 14.93 12.07 -21.06
C SER A 91 14.23 10.80 -20.55
N LEU A 92 13.16 10.38 -21.22
CA LEU A 92 12.39 9.20 -20.87
C LEU A 92 13.20 7.91 -21.07
N SER A 93 13.99 7.82 -22.15
CA SER A 93 14.90 6.69 -22.41
C SER A 93 15.93 6.54 -21.30
N THR A 94 16.50 7.65 -20.83
CA THR A 94 17.47 7.66 -19.73
C THR A 94 16.80 7.23 -18.42
N LEU A 95 15.61 7.76 -18.13
CA LEU A 95 14.82 7.39 -16.95
C LEU A 95 14.48 5.89 -16.96
N LEU A 96 14.03 5.38 -18.10
CA LEU A 96 13.62 3.98 -18.26
C LEU A 96 14.82 3.03 -18.13
N LYS A 97 15.98 3.36 -18.71
CA LYS A 97 17.20 2.57 -18.54
C LYS A 97 17.62 2.48 -17.08
N GLY A 98 17.64 3.60 -16.37
CA GLY A 98 17.97 3.64 -14.94
C GLY A 98 16.96 2.87 -14.08
N TYR A 99 15.67 3.03 -14.36
CA TYR A 99 14.59 2.32 -13.67
C TYR A 99 14.64 0.81 -13.90
N LEU A 100 14.83 0.35 -15.15
CA LEU A 100 14.92 -1.08 -15.47
C LEU A 100 16.16 -1.72 -14.86
N ALA A 101 17.32 -1.07 -14.95
CA ALA A 101 18.54 -1.56 -14.32
C ALA A 101 18.41 -1.60 -12.79
N GLY A 102 17.90 -0.52 -12.19
CA GLY A 102 17.72 -0.43 -10.74
C GLY A 102 16.69 -1.41 -10.18
N SER A 103 15.56 -1.58 -10.87
CA SER A 103 14.55 -2.58 -10.49
C SER A 103 15.06 -4.01 -10.64
N ALA A 104 15.80 -4.33 -11.71
CA ALA A 104 16.42 -5.64 -11.86
C ALA A 104 17.40 -5.94 -10.71
N LEU A 105 18.28 -5.00 -10.36
CA LEU A 105 19.21 -5.14 -9.23
C LEU A 105 18.47 -5.28 -7.90
N ALA A 106 17.41 -4.49 -7.68
CA ALA A 106 16.59 -4.56 -6.48
C ALA A 106 15.88 -5.91 -6.33
N LEU A 107 15.35 -6.46 -7.42
CA LEU A 107 14.70 -7.77 -7.44
C LEU A 107 15.71 -8.89 -7.14
N ILE A 108 16.91 -8.82 -7.72
CA ILE A 108 17.99 -9.79 -7.43
C ILE A 108 18.38 -9.71 -5.95
N ALA A 109 18.61 -8.51 -5.42
CA ALA A 109 18.96 -8.30 -4.01
C ALA A 109 17.84 -8.81 -3.06
N SER A 110 16.58 -8.57 -3.42
CA SER A 110 15.42 -9.02 -2.63
C SER A 110 15.26 -10.54 -2.69
N ALA A 111 15.44 -11.15 -3.87
CA ALA A 111 15.39 -12.60 -4.02
C ALA A 111 16.49 -13.28 -3.19
N LEU A 112 17.70 -12.71 -3.18
CA LEU A 112 18.79 -13.18 -2.34
C LEU A 112 18.47 -13.05 -0.84
N ALA A 113 17.83 -11.95 -0.43
CA ALA A 113 17.37 -11.76 0.94
C ALA A 113 16.29 -12.76 1.37
N VAL A 114 15.40 -13.18 0.46
CA VAL A 114 14.30 -14.14 0.76
C VAL A 114 14.82 -15.55 0.91
N THR A 115 15.85 -15.88 0.14
CA THR A 115 16.41 -17.23 0.08
C THR A 115 17.51 -17.47 1.10
N THR A 116 18.27 -16.44 1.50
CA THR A 116 19.47 -16.58 2.36
C THR A 116 19.43 -15.69 3.59
N GLN A 117 20.06 -16.14 4.69
CA GLN A 117 20.26 -15.31 5.89
C GLN A 117 21.23 -14.15 5.60
N PHE A 118 22.36 -14.43 4.94
CA PHE A 118 23.34 -13.41 4.57
C PHE A 118 22.73 -12.30 3.70
N GLY A 119 21.90 -12.66 2.70
CA GLY A 119 21.23 -11.67 1.86
C GLY A 119 20.28 -10.77 2.65
N ARG A 120 19.62 -11.30 3.67
CA ARG A 120 18.74 -10.54 4.56
C ARG A 120 19.52 -9.50 5.35
N ASP A 121 20.61 -9.93 5.97
CA ASP A 121 21.47 -9.06 6.80
C ASP A 121 22.18 -8.01 5.93
N LEU A 122 22.64 -8.40 4.74
CA LEU A 122 23.25 -7.48 3.78
C LEU A 122 22.24 -6.44 3.31
N LEU A 123 21.03 -6.85 2.90
CA LEU A 123 20.02 -5.93 2.42
C LEU A 123 19.55 -4.98 3.54
N SER A 124 19.34 -5.48 4.76
CA SER A 124 18.95 -4.62 5.89
C SER A 124 20.03 -3.59 6.22
N THR A 125 21.30 -4.00 6.22
CA THR A 125 22.43 -3.13 6.55
C THR A 125 22.66 -2.07 5.48
N LEU A 126 22.78 -2.50 4.21
CA LEU A 126 23.00 -1.58 3.10
C LEU A 126 21.83 -0.60 2.97
N THR A 127 20.61 -1.07 3.12
CA THR A 127 19.46 -0.18 3.00
C THR A 127 19.39 0.82 4.15
N ALA A 128 19.67 0.40 5.39
CA ALA A 128 19.70 1.32 6.53
C ALA A 128 20.75 2.43 6.35
N MET A 129 21.89 2.12 5.73
CA MET A 129 22.97 3.08 5.49
C MET A 129 22.73 3.96 4.25
N LEU A 130 22.22 3.39 3.17
CA LEU A 130 22.17 4.04 1.86
C LEU A 130 20.83 4.71 1.55
N ASN A 131 19.71 4.22 2.10
CA ASN A 131 18.40 4.84 1.94
C ASN A 131 18.29 6.30 2.45
N PRO A 132 18.90 6.71 3.59
CA PRO A 132 18.85 8.10 4.02
C PRO A 132 19.72 9.04 3.17
N LEU A 133 20.59 8.50 2.29
CA LEU A 133 21.41 9.33 1.41
C LEU A 133 20.55 9.83 0.25
N PRO A 134 20.35 11.16 0.12
CA PRO A 134 19.60 11.68 -1.00
C PRO A 134 20.41 11.45 -2.29
N ALA A 135 19.75 10.93 -3.33
CA ALA A 135 20.41 10.57 -4.59
C ALA A 135 21.18 11.76 -5.22
N ILE A 136 20.70 13.00 -5.01
CA ILE A 136 21.37 14.21 -5.51
C ILE A 136 22.75 14.44 -4.87
N ALA A 137 23.00 13.96 -3.65
CA ALA A 137 24.31 14.06 -3.01
C ALA A 137 25.35 13.13 -3.66
N LEU A 138 24.91 12.10 -4.38
CA LEU A 138 25.80 11.21 -5.14
C LEU A 138 26.10 11.73 -6.54
N LEU A 139 25.41 12.77 -6.99
CA LEU A 139 25.58 13.33 -8.33
C LEU A 139 27.04 13.78 -8.58
N PRO A 140 27.72 14.52 -7.67
CA PRO A 140 29.12 14.91 -7.89
C PRO A 140 30.08 13.71 -7.99
N LEU A 141 29.84 12.67 -7.20
CA LEU A 141 30.64 11.44 -7.24
C LEU A 141 30.41 10.66 -8.53
N ALA A 142 29.15 10.58 -8.99
CA ALA A 142 28.79 9.99 -10.27
C ALA A 142 29.44 10.74 -11.44
N LEU A 143 29.47 12.08 -11.38
CA LEU A 143 30.17 12.90 -12.36
C LEU A 143 31.68 12.67 -12.34
N LEU A 144 32.29 12.43 -11.17
CA LEU A 144 33.71 12.14 -11.07
C LEU A 144 34.08 10.78 -11.68
N TRP A 145 33.25 9.75 -11.46
CA TRP A 145 33.52 8.40 -11.98
C TRP A 145 33.14 8.22 -13.45
N PHE A 146 31.97 8.72 -13.85
CA PHE A 146 31.39 8.45 -15.18
C PHE A 146 31.47 9.67 -16.11
N GLY A 147 31.86 10.84 -15.60
CA GLY A 147 31.89 12.08 -16.36
C GLY A 147 30.51 12.74 -16.52
N LEU A 148 30.50 13.78 -17.35
CA LEU A 148 29.29 14.49 -17.78
C LEU A 148 28.54 13.65 -18.81
N GLY A 149 27.28 13.35 -18.57
CA GLY A 149 26.42 12.67 -19.54
C GLY A 149 25.36 11.77 -18.91
N ASN A 150 24.82 10.87 -19.71
CA ASN A 150 23.71 10.00 -19.30
C ASN A 150 24.14 8.93 -18.29
N ALA A 151 25.40 8.50 -18.30
CA ALA A 151 25.88 7.43 -17.41
C ALA A 151 25.83 7.84 -15.92
N SER A 152 26.22 9.07 -15.60
CA SER A 152 26.16 9.60 -14.23
C SER A 152 24.72 9.75 -13.75
N LEU A 153 23.80 10.20 -14.60
CA LEU A 153 22.37 10.26 -14.30
C LEU A 153 21.79 8.85 -14.06
N ILE A 154 22.14 7.87 -14.89
CA ILE A 154 21.66 6.49 -14.76
C ILE A 154 22.12 5.89 -13.43
N PHE A 155 23.37 6.12 -13.00
CA PHE A 155 23.87 5.64 -11.70
C PHE A 155 23.04 6.21 -10.53
N VAL A 156 22.79 7.51 -10.55
CA VAL A 156 21.98 8.19 -9.52
C VAL A 156 20.54 7.67 -9.50
N LEU A 157 19.95 7.42 -10.68
CA LEU A 157 18.63 6.83 -10.82
C LEU A 157 18.56 5.41 -10.27
N ILE A 158 19.56 4.57 -10.58
CA ILE A 158 19.65 3.21 -10.04
C ILE A 158 19.65 3.26 -8.51
N HIS A 159 20.50 4.11 -7.91
CA HIS A 159 20.55 4.25 -6.46
C HIS A 159 19.20 4.69 -5.86
N SER A 160 18.55 5.69 -6.48
CA SER A 160 17.26 6.23 -6.02
C SER A 160 16.14 5.17 -6.02
N VAL A 161 16.10 4.32 -7.04
CA VAL A 161 15.02 3.35 -7.24
C VAL A 161 15.30 2.01 -6.55
N MET A 162 16.57 1.62 -6.42
CA MET A 162 16.96 0.29 -5.95
C MET A 162 16.51 0.00 -4.52
N TRP A 163 16.76 0.91 -3.58
CA TRP A 163 16.43 0.73 -2.16
C TRP A 163 14.93 0.62 -1.86
N PRO A 164 14.07 1.56 -2.31
CA PRO A 164 12.63 1.46 -2.04
C PRO A 164 12.00 0.23 -2.71
N ILE A 165 12.41 -0.13 -3.93
CA ILE A 165 11.92 -1.35 -4.58
C ILE A 165 12.35 -2.59 -3.79
N ALA A 166 13.61 -2.66 -3.35
CA ALA A 166 14.09 -3.81 -2.61
C ALA A 166 13.37 -3.99 -1.27
N LEU A 167 13.16 -2.90 -0.53
CA LEU A 167 12.39 -2.93 0.73
C LEU A 167 10.94 -3.31 0.53
N ASN A 168 10.27 -2.73 -0.47
CA ASN A 168 8.87 -3.04 -0.75
C ASN A 168 8.69 -4.49 -1.17
N THR A 169 9.62 -5.01 -1.98
CA THR A 169 9.62 -6.41 -2.42
C THR A 169 9.88 -7.34 -1.23
N TRP A 170 10.88 -7.05 -0.41
CA TRP A 170 11.22 -7.78 0.80
C TRP A 170 10.04 -7.84 1.80
N SER A 171 9.44 -6.69 2.07
CA SER A 171 8.28 -6.54 2.97
C SER A 171 7.08 -7.31 2.41
N GLY A 172 6.83 -7.22 1.10
CA GLY A 172 5.79 -7.96 0.41
C GLY A 172 5.92 -9.47 0.62
N PHE A 173 7.10 -10.05 0.37
CA PHE A 173 7.35 -11.48 0.60
C PHE A 173 7.24 -11.88 2.08
N SER A 174 7.67 -11.00 2.99
CA SER A 174 7.62 -11.25 4.43
C SER A 174 6.21 -11.14 5.00
N SER A 175 5.30 -10.43 4.33
CA SER A 175 3.91 -10.24 4.76
C SER A 175 3.01 -11.46 4.52
N VAL A 176 3.45 -12.44 3.72
CA VAL A 176 2.64 -13.61 3.36
C VAL A 176 2.46 -14.52 4.58
N PRO A 177 1.22 -14.84 5.00
CA PRO A 177 0.94 -15.74 6.11
C PRO A 177 1.61 -17.10 5.96
N GLU A 178 2.14 -17.66 7.05
CA GLU A 178 2.79 -18.97 7.02
C GLU A 178 1.83 -20.09 6.57
N THR A 179 0.52 -19.95 6.81
CA THR A 179 -0.50 -20.89 6.32
C THR A 179 -0.51 -21.01 4.79
N LEU A 180 -0.36 -19.89 4.07
CA LEU A 180 -0.26 -19.90 2.60
C LEU A 180 1.07 -20.48 2.11
N ARG A 181 2.17 -20.24 2.83
CA ARG A 181 3.47 -20.88 2.55
C ARG A 181 3.42 -22.39 2.77
N MET A 182 2.76 -22.87 3.82
CA MET A 182 2.56 -24.29 4.11
C MET A 182 1.68 -24.95 3.03
N ALA A 183 0.58 -24.31 2.63
CA ALA A 183 -0.25 -24.79 1.53
C ALA A 183 0.55 -24.88 0.22
N GLY A 184 1.32 -23.84 -0.13
CA GLY A 184 2.18 -23.85 -1.31
C GLY A 184 3.25 -24.95 -1.30
N ARG A 185 3.79 -25.30 -0.13
CA ARG A 185 4.73 -26.44 0.02
C ARG A 185 4.05 -27.81 -0.15
N ASN A 186 2.76 -27.92 0.20
CA ASN A 186 1.98 -29.15 0.03
C ASN A 186 1.48 -29.34 -1.41
N TYR A 187 1.22 -28.25 -2.15
CA TYR A 187 0.70 -28.28 -3.52
C TYR A 187 1.75 -28.05 -4.62
N GLY A 188 2.93 -27.50 -4.30
CA GLY A 188 4.03 -27.32 -5.25
C GLY A 188 4.73 -28.64 -5.58
N PRO A 189 5.43 -28.76 -6.74
CA PRO A 189 6.14 -29.97 -7.09
C PRO A 189 7.08 -30.33 -5.94
N GLN A 190 6.88 -31.53 -5.39
CA GLN A 190 7.82 -32.14 -4.46
C GLN A 190 9.21 -31.90 -5.03
N ARG A 191 10.08 -31.25 -4.23
CA ARG A 191 11.52 -31.33 -4.47
C ARG A 191 11.81 -32.79 -4.80
N ALA A 192 12.54 -33.02 -5.89
CA ALA A 192 13.02 -34.34 -6.28
C ALA A 192 13.66 -35.01 -5.05
N THR A 193 12.85 -35.79 -4.36
CA THR A 193 13.20 -36.67 -3.25
C THR A 193 12.29 -37.87 -3.44
N LEU A 194 12.50 -38.49 -4.59
CA LEU A 194 12.09 -39.83 -5.01
C LEU A 194 13.42 -40.46 -5.43
N CYS A 195 13.93 -41.55 -4.88
CA CYS A 195 13.51 -42.38 -3.77
C CYS A 195 14.82 -42.92 -3.18
N ASP A 196 15.04 -42.81 -1.87
CA ASP A 196 15.70 -43.92 -1.20
C ASP A 196 14.73 -44.49 -0.18
N HIS A 197 14.57 -45.79 -0.32
CA HIS A 197 13.46 -46.57 0.16
C HIS A 197 13.87 -47.15 1.49
N ASP A 198 13.50 -46.50 2.59
CA ASP A 198 13.13 -47.14 3.86
C ASP A 198 13.15 -46.12 5.00
N SER A 199 11.98 -45.88 5.59
CA SER A 199 11.76 -45.67 7.03
C SER A 199 10.46 -44.93 7.23
N TYR A 200 9.39 -45.71 7.30
CA TYR A 200 8.17 -45.34 7.99
C TYR A 200 8.51 -45.04 9.45
N SER A 201 8.66 -43.77 9.84
CA SER A 201 8.40 -43.33 11.22
C SER A 201 8.33 -41.81 11.35
N GLY A 202 7.14 -41.32 11.73
CA GLY A 202 7.04 -40.15 12.60
C GLY A 202 7.21 -38.77 11.96
N ILE A 203 6.24 -38.34 11.13
CA ILE A 203 5.97 -36.90 10.97
C ILE A 203 4.57 -36.61 11.53
N VAL A 204 4.48 -36.61 12.87
CA VAL A 204 3.43 -35.90 13.58
C VAL A 204 3.93 -34.47 13.73
N ALA A 205 3.57 -33.62 12.77
CA ALA A 205 3.78 -32.17 12.87
C ALA A 205 2.91 -31.63 14.02
N ARG A 206 3.46 -31.63 15.23
CA ARG A 206 2.88 -31.01 16.42
C ARG A 206 3.28 -29.53 16.42
N TYR A 207 2.48 -28.66 15.81
CA TYR A 207 2.59 -27.21 16.03
C TYR A 207 1.67 -26.81 17.19
N PRO A 208 2.20 -26.29 18.32
CA PRO A 208 1.36 -25.60 19.29
C PRO A 208 1.00 -24.23 18.71
N VAL A 209 -0.23 -24.11 18.21
CA VAL A 209 -0.87 -22.80 18.03
C VAL A 209 -1.04 -22.22 19.43
N ARG A 210 -0.14 -21.29 19.81
CA ARG A 210 -0.25 -20.50 21.02
C ARG A 210 -1.38 -19.47 20.81
N ALA A 211 -2.61 -19.95 20.83
CA ALA A 211 -3.81 -19.10 20.94
C ALA A 211 -3.92 -18.63 22.38
N GLN A 212 -3.91 -17.32 22.57
CA GLN A 212 -4.19 -16.66 23.84
C GLN A 212 -5.56 -17.08 24.37
N ASP A 213 -5.54 -17.83 25.47
CA ASP A 213 -6.70 -18.15 26.30
C ASP A 213 -7.31 -16.87 26.88
N ARG A 214 -8.47 -16.46 26.34
CA ARG A 214 -9.40 -15.57 27.06
C ARG A 214 -10.87 -15.98 26.96
N LEU A 215 -11.13 -17.24 26.62
CA LEU A 215 -12.44 -17.86 26.75
C LEU A 215 -12.21 -19.30 27.20
N GLY A 216 -12.60 -19.62 28.42
CA GLY A 216 -12.46 -20.93 29.07
C GLY A 216 -13.29 -22.02 28.40
N VAL A 217 -12.95 -22.36 27.16
CA VAL A 217 -13.52 -23.48 26.40
C VAL A 217 -12.43 -24.51 26.22
N ARG A 218 -12.42 -25.48 27.13
CA ARG A 218 -11.50 -26.62 27.11
C ARG A 218 -11.83 -27.47 25.87
N LEU A 219 -10.96 -27.43 24.87
CA LEU A 219 -11.10 -28.22 23.64
C LEU A 219 -11.12 -29.72 23.96
N ALA A 220 -12.08 -30.41 23.37
CA ALA A 220 -12.20 -31.86 23.43
C ALA A 220 -11.01 -32.51 22.72
N HIS A 221 -10.37 -33.47 23.40
CA HIS A 221 -9.46 -34.42 22.77
C HIS A 221 -10.27 -35.27 21.78
N VAL A 222 -9.88 -35.22 20.50
CA VAL A 222 -10.43 -36.12 19.46
C VAL A 222 -9.59 -37.39 19.48
N ASP A 223 -10.11 -38.42 20.15
CA ASP A 223 -9.52 -39.75 20.14
C ASP A 223 -10.09 -40.54 18.96
N CYS A 224 -9.29 -40.68 17.90
CA CYS A 224 -9.64 -41.42 16.69
C CYS A 224 -9.27 -42.90 16.87
N ARG A 225 -9.89 -43.59 17.83
CA ARG A 225 -9.85 -45.04 17.90
C ARG A 225 -11.19 -45.64 18.30
N ARG A 226 -11.69 -46.44 17.36
CA ARG A 226 -12.77 -47.43 17.44
C ARG A 226 -14.20 -46.90 17.49
N THR A 227 -14.99 -47.51 16.60
CA THR A 227 -16.45 -47.55 16.48
C THR A 227 -17.15 -46.31 15.94
N GLY A 228 -17.44 -46.35 14.64
CA GLY A 228 -18.28 -45.40 13.92
C GLY A 228 -19.75 -45.47 14.31
N ILE A 229 -20.09 -44.85 15.44
CA ILE A 229 -21.47 -44.55 15.84
C ILE A 229 -21.48 -43.14 16.44
N TRP A 230 -21.99 -42.16 15.70
CA TRP A 230 -22.18 -40.79 16.19
C TRP A 230 -23.35 -40.77 17.17
N ARG A 231 -23.08 -40.87 18.47
CA ARG A 231 -24.09 -40.64 19.50
C ARG A 231 -23.77 -39.34 20.24
N VAL A 232 -24.52 -38.27 19.96
CA VAL A 232 -24.43 -37.01 20.69
C VAL A 232 -25.02 -37.21 22.08
N GLN A 233 -24.18 -37.56 23.05
CA GLN A 233 -24.59 -37.69 24.44
C GLN A 233 -24.51 -36.32 25.13
N ARG A 234 -25.62 -35.57 25.15
CA ARG A 234 -25.77 -34.40 26.04
C ARG A 234 -25.67 -34.90 27.49
N ARG A 235 -24.51 -34.69 28.13
CA ARG A 235 -24.36 -34.90 29.57
C ARG A 235 -25.18 -33.83 30.31
N ARG A 236 -26.41 -34.15 30.72
CA ARG A 236 -27.15 -33.38 31.73
C ARG A 236 -26.30 -33.38 33.01
N ARG A 237 -25.80 -32.22 33.45
CA ARG A 237 -25.37 -32.08 34.85
C ARG A 237 -26.61 -31.78 35.71
N PRO A 238 -26.88 -32.57 36.77
CA PRO A 238 -27.83 -32.20 37.80
C PRO A 238 -27.18 -31.22 38.80
N GLY A 239 -27.95 -30.23 39.25
CA GLY A 239 -27.68 -29.47 40.47
C GLY A 239 -26.68 -28.32 40.35
N LEU A 240 -27.19 -27.13 40.02
CA LEU A 240 -26.54 -25.87 40.40
C LEU A 240 -27.30 -25.31 41.61
N VAL A 241 -26.76 -25.60 42.79
CA VAL A 241 -27.10 -24.91 44.04
C VAL A 241 -26.53 -23.50 43.91
N TYR A 242 -27.40 -22.50 43.75
CA TYR A 242 -27.03 -21.10 43.93
C TYR A 242 -27.07 -20.80 45.44
N LEU A 243 -25.91 -20.56 46.04
CA LEU A 243 -25.81 -19.87 47.32
C LEU A 243 -25.86 -18.35 47.05
N PRO A 244 -26.75 -17.59 47.70
CA PRO A 244 -26.70 -16.14 47.69
C PRO A 244 -25.72 -15.62 48.77
N GLU A 245 -24.85 -14.73 48.33
CA GLU A 245 -24.33 -13.51 48.98
C GLU A 245 -24.50 -13.35 50.52
N SER A 246 -23.40 -13.13 51.26
CA SER A 246 -23.38 -12.15 52.35
C SER A 246 -21.95 -11.79 52.80
N GLN A 247 -21.75 -10.46 52.90
CA GLN A 247 -20.70 -9.66 53.56
C GLN A 247 -19.36 -9.46 52.84
#